data_AF-A0A2N7R4U0-F1
#
_entry.id   AF-A0A2N7R4U0-F1
#
_cell.length_a   1.000
_cell.length_b   1.000
_cell.length_c   1.000
_cell.angle_alpha   90.00
_cell.angle_beta   90.00
_cell.angle_gamma   90.00
#
_symmetry.space_group_name_H-M   'P 1'
#
loop_
_entity.id
_entity.type
_entity.pdbx_description
1 polymer ?
#
loop_
_entity_poly.entity_id
_entity_poly.type
_entity_poly.pdbx_seq_one_letter_code
_entity_poly.pdbx_strand_id
1 'polypeptide(L)' 'MQADQVLEVIGSPYIHDRRPVALSPELAREWLDPATPKERAEQMVLHQGEPTEVFEWYKVDRAVGNVRNQGPDLIKPID' A
#
# COMPACT_ATOMS: atom_id res chain seq x y z
N MET A 1 19.77 13.37 -20.49
CA MET A 1 19.51 12.96 -19.09
C MET A 1 18.09 12.43 -19.06
N GLN A 2 17.87 11.27 -19.67
CA GLN A 2 17.72 9.95 -19.04
C GLN A 2 16.42 9.85 -18.24
N ALA A 3 15.38 9.40 -18.95
CA ALA A 3 14.10 8.94 -18.42
C ALA A 3 14.19 7.52 -17.81
N ASP A 4 15.40 7.08 -17.45
CA ASP A 4 15.74 5.70 -17.11
C ASP A 4 15.86 5.44 -15.60
N GLN A 5 15.59 6.40 -14.72
CA GLN A 5 15.67 6.18 -13.26
C GLN A 5 14.33 5.91 -12.57
N VAL A 6 13.21 6.10 -13.27
CA VAL A 6 11.87 5.96 -12.67
C VAL A 6 11.29 4.55 -12.84
N LEU A 7 11.90 3.72 -13.71
CA LEU A 7 11.37 2.40 -14.10
C LEU A 7 12.00 1.22 -13.33
N GLU A 8 13.02 1.43 -12.49
CA GLU A 8 13.70 0.33 -11.77
C GLU A 8 13.19 0.05 -10.35
N VAL A 9 12.15 0.75 -9.86
CA VAL A 9 11.62 0.52 -8.50
C VAL A 9 10.26 -0.20 -8.53
N ILE A 10 9.91 -0.86 -9.63
CA ILE A 10 8.58 -1.45 -9.80
C ILE A 10 8.61 -2.91 -9.32
N GLY A 11 7.98 -3.18 -8.17
CA GLY A 11 7.75 -4.53 -7.63
C GLY A 11 8.67 -5.00 -6.48
N SER A 12 9.37 -4.10 -5.80
CA SER A 12 10.58 -4.50 -5.08
C SER A 12 10.34 -5.22 -3.73
N PRO A 13 10.83 -6.46 -3.52
CA PRO A 13 11.17 -7.03 -2.20
C PRO A 13 12.18 -6.21 -1.35
N TYR A 14 12.29 -4.89 -1.59
CA TYR A 14 13.33 -4.01 -1.05
C TYR A 14 12.83 -2.91 -0.11
N ILE A 15 11.51 -2.67 0.02
CA ILE A 15 10.98 -1.88 1.16
C ILE A 15 10.65 -2.82 2.32
N HIS A 16 9.90 -3.88 2.05
CA HIS A 16 9.56 -4.92 3.02
C HIS A 16 9.09 -6.20 2.29
N ASP A 17 9.25 -7.35 2.93
CA ASP A 17 8.79 -8.67 2.46
C ASP A 17 7.26 -8.87 2.54
N ARG A 18 6.54 -7.94 3.17
CA ARG A 18 5.10 -8.00 3.39
C ARG A 18 4.47 -6.66 3.08
N ARG A 19 3.22 -6.72 2.62
CA ARG A 19 2.38 -5.55 2.37
C ARG A 19 0.97 -5.76 2.93
N PRO A 20 0.23 -4.69 3.23
CA PRO A 20 -1.21 -4.78 3.48
C PRO A 20 -1.95 -5.32 2.25
N VAL A 21 -3.09 -5.95 2.49
CA VAL A 21 -4.11 -6.17 1.46
C VAL A 21 -4.95 -4.91 1.36
N ALA A 22 -4.79 -4.16 0.27
CA ALA A 22 -5.66 -3.05 -0.06
C ALA A 22 -6.82 -3.56 -0.91
N LEU A 23 -8.05 -3.16 -0.60
CA LEU A 23 -9.25 -3.52 -1.34
C LEU A 23 -9.80 -2.28 -2.05
N SER A 24 -10.39 -2.48 -3.24
CA SER A 24 -11.19 -1.45 -3.88
C SER A 24 -12.36 -1.02 -2.98
N PRO A 25 -12.95 0.17 -3.16
CA PRO A 25 -14.08 0.61 -2.35
C PRO A 25 -15.26 -0.38 -2.35
N GLU A 26 -15.53 -1.03 -3.48
CA GLU A 26 -16.61 -2.02 -3.64
C GLU A 26 -16.34 -3.27 -2.80
N LEU A 27 -15.12 -3.81 -2.89
CA LEU A 27 -14.70 -4.96 -2.10
C LEU A 27 -14.61 -4.62 -0.61
N ALA A 28 -14.18 -3.41 -0.24
CA ALA A 28 -14.15 -2.98 1.15
C ALA A 28 -15.56 -2.95 1.77
N ARG A 29 -16.58 -2.53 1.02
CA ARG A 29 -17.98 -2.58 1.49
C ARG A 29 -18.46 -4.01 1.69
N GLU A 30 -18.18 -4.90 0.74
CA GLU A 30 -18.53 -6.34 0.86
C GLU A 30 -17.80 -6.99 2.06
N TRP A 31 -16.52 -6.65 2.26
CA TRP A 31 -15.73 -7.17 3.38
C TRP A 31 -16.32 -6.81 4.75
N LEU A 32 -16.89 -5.62 4.88
CA LEU A 32 -17.48 -5.12 6.12
C LEU A 32 -18.91 -5.63 6.38
N ASP A 33 -19.58 -6.22 5.37
CA ASP A 33 -20.95 -6.72 5.52
C ASP A 33 -20.95 -8.00 6.39
N PRO A 34 -21.65 -8.01 7.55
CA PRO A 34 -21.76 -9.20 8.39
C PRO A 34 -22.43 -10.40 7.70
N ALA A 35 -23.18 -10.17 6.61
CA ALA A 35 -23.77 -11.22 5.80
C ALA A 35 -22.77 -11.89 4.85
N THR A 36 -21.57 -11.32 4.65
CA THR A 36 -20.55 -11.89 3.77
C THR A 36 -20.02 -13.20 4.35
N PRO A 37 -20.12 -14.33 3.60
CA PRO A 37 -19.58 -15.60 4.05
C PRO A 37 -18.06 -15.56 4.23
N LYS A 38 -17.54 -16.31 5.21
CA LYS A 38 -16.11 -16.35 5.51
C LYS A 38 -15.27 -16.77 4.31
N GLU A 39 -15.75 -17.75 3.55
CA GLU A 39 -15.09 -18.27 2.36
C GLU A 39 -14.99 -17.19 1.27
N ARG A 40 -16.02 -16.34 1.14
CA ARG A 40 -15.98 -15.20 0.21
C ARG A 40 -14.94 -14.18 0.64
N ALA A 41 -14.91 -13.84 1.93
CA ALA A 41 -13.90 -12.93 2.49
C ALA A 41 -12.47 -13.47 2.25
N GLU A 42 -12.25 -14.78 2.44
CA GLU A 42 -10.96 -15.43 2.14
C GLU A 42 -10.56 -15.29 0.67
N GLN A 43 -11.49 -15.53 -0.27
CA GLN A 43 -11.22 -15.34 -1.70
C GLN A 43 -10.85 -13.90 -2.07
N MET A 44 -11.45 -12.90 -1.39
CA MET A 44 -11.13 -11.50 -1.63
C MET A 44 -9.68 -11.19 -1.25
N VAL A 45 -9.23 -11.60 -0.06
CA VAL A 45 -7.87 -11.27 0.42
C VAL A 45 -6.77 -12.08 -0.26
N LEU A 46 -7.08 -13.30 -0.76
CA LEU A 46 -6.12 -14.13 -1.46
C LEU A 46 -5.91 -13.73 -2.92
N HIS A 47 -6.95 -13.19 -3.57
CA HIS A 47 -6.95 -13.09 -5.04
C HIS A 47 -7.40 -11.74 -5.60
N GLN A 48 -8.01 -10.86 -4.80
CA GLN A 48 -8.69 -9.64 -5.30
C GLN A 48 -8.22 -8.35 -4.62
N GLY A 49 -7.14 -8.42 -3.84
CA GLY A 49 -6.47 -7.22 -3.35
C GLY A 49 -5.81 -6.44 -4.51
N GLU A 50 -5.75 -5.12 -4.37
CA GLU A 50 -5.11 -4.25 -5.35
C GLU A 50 -3.65 -4.68 -5.58
N PRO A 51 -3.22 -4.73 -6.86
CA PRO A 51 -1.87 -5.15 -7.21
C PRO A 51 -0.88 -4.02 -6.91
N THR A 52 0.41 -4.33 -6.75
CA THR A 52 1.39 -3.31 -6.29
C THR A 52 1.57 -2.18 -7.31
N GLU A 53 1.30 -2.46 -8.58
CA GLU A 53 1.45 -1.58 -9.72
C GLU A 53 0.49 -0.37 -9.69
N VAL A 54 -0.57 -0.39 -8.87
CA VAL A 54 -1.45 0.78 -8.68
C VAL A 54 -0.95 1.73 -7.58
N PHE A 55 0.15 1.40 -6.91
CA PHE A 55 0.72 2.21 -5.83
C PHE A 55 2.05 2.84 -6.23
N GLU A 56 2.29 4.02 -5.68
CA GLU A 56 3.56 4.73 -5.78
C GLU A 56 4.20 4.83 -4.39
N TRP A 57 5.53 4.86 -4.36
CA TRP A 57 6.31 4.86 -3.13
C TRP A 57 7.31 5.99 -3.14
N TYR A 58 7.43 6.68 -2.01
CA TYR A 58 8.31 7.81 -1.85
C TYR A 58 9.10 7.65 -0.55
N LYS A 59 10.39 7.95 -0.60
CA LYS A 59 11.21 8.08 0.61
C LYS A 59 10.71 9.31 1.39
N VAL A 60 10.58 9.17 2.70
CA VAL A 60 10.19 10.24 3.62
C VAL A 60 11.24 10.44 4.71
N ASP A 61 11.18 11.57 5.42
CA ASP A 61 12.10 11.85 6.52
C ASP A 61 11.99 10.83 7.67
N ARG A 62 13.11 10.54 8.32
CA ARG A 62 13.19 9.58 9.44
C ARG A 62 12.36 10.01 10.65
N ALA A 63 11.98 11.28 10.76
CA ALA A 63 11.10 11.80 11.79
C ALA A 63 9.77 11.04 11.89
N VAL A 64 9.30 10.39 10.82
CA VAL A 64 8.09 9.54 10.83
C VAL A 64 8.19 8.37 11.82
N GLY A 65 9.40 7.93 12.16
CA GLY A 65 9.64 6.85 13.12
C GLY A 65 9.34 7.20 14.58
N ASN A 66 9.16 8.49 14.92
CA ASN A 66 8.81 8.92 16.27
C ASN A 66 7.32 9.29 16.33
N VAL A 67 6.53 8.46 17.03
CA VAL A 67 5.07 8.58 17.15
C VAL A 67 4.56 9.90 17.75
N ARG A 68 5.42 10.69 18.40
CA ARG A 68 5.07 12.03 18.89
C ARG A 68 4.93 13.07 17.77
N ASN A 69 5.53 12.81 16.61
CA ASN A 69 5.42 13.66 15.44
C ASN A 69 4.10 13.36 14.71
N GLN A 70 3.31 14.38 14.40
CA GLN A 70 1.99 14.25 13.74
C GLN A 70 1.80 15.29 12.61
N GLY A 71 2.90 15.91 12.15
CA GLY A 71 2.86 16.96 11.15
C GLY A 71 2.61 16.42 9.73
N PRO A 72 2.02 17.24 8.83
CA PRO A 72 1.75 16.82 7.45
C PRO A 72 3.05 16.57 6.64
N ASP A 73 4.18 17.12 7.09
CA ASP A 73 5.48 16.92 6.43
C ASP A 73 5.98 15.47 6.52
N LEU A 74 5.44 14.65 7.43
CA LEU A 74 5.86 13.26 7.64
C LEU A 74 5.58 12.34 6.45
N ILE A 75 4.68 12.75 5.55
CA ILE A 75 4.35 12.00 4.32
C ILE A 75 4.87 12.70 3.06
N LYS A 76 5.55 13.84 3.19
CA LYS A 76 6.12 14.54 2.04
C LYS A 76 7.37 13.79 1.55
N PRO A 77 7.52 13.58 0.24
CA PRO A 77 8.72 13.01 -0.33
C PRO A 77 9.98 13.83 0.03
N ILE A 78 11.09 13.13 0.22
CA ILE A 78 12.43 13.72 0.30
C ILE A 78 13.32 13.15 -0.81
N ASP A 79 14.37 13.88 -1.14
CA ASP A 79 15.44 13.43 -2.04
C ASP A 79 16.37 12.38 -1.39
#